data_AF-A0A382CNC5-F1
#
_entry.id   AF-A0A382CNC5-F1
#
_cell.length_a   1.000
_cell.length_b   1.000
_cell.length_c   1.000
_cell.angle_alpha   90.00
_cell.angle_beta   90.00
_cell.angle_gamma   90.00
#
_symmetry.space_group_name_H-M   'P 1'
#
loop_
_entity.id
_entity.type
_entity.pdbx_description
1 polymer ?
#
loop_
_entity_poly.entity_id
_entity_poly.type
_entity_poly.pdbx_seq_one_letter_code
_entity_poly.pdbx_strand_id
1 'polypeptide(L)'
;DSANKEIRRWGEIPKFDFQVKGHEDLAVNLDILDLERAAKTAGARFYYLKGDLVKLGHAITAYAFDFLSGKGYTLIQPPYMINKNAMTGAIIADDFEEAIYKIEEQDLYLIGTSEHSIASMYSNEIMDGKKLPYRYGSVSPCFRKEAGAHGKDQKGIFRVHQFEKFEQFVFSKPEDSWGQQENMLNATEEFYQKLEIPYRVMLLSSGDMGKVSARTFDIEAWMAGQNTYREIASISNCIDYQSRRLKIRFRDKTNEETQFVHTLNGTLVAIERTMVSIIENNQTKDGHIKIPTVLQKFFDKDTI
;
A
#
# COMPACT_ATOMS: atom_id res chain seq x y z
N ASP A 1 -2.66 -11.49 -14.93
CA ASP A 1 -2.31 -12.48 -13.90
C ASP A 1 -1.58 -13.75 -14.39
N SER A 2 -2.16 -14.63 -15.22
CA SER A 2 -1.55 -15.95 -15.52
C SER A 2 -0.17 -15.94 -16.20
N ALA A 3 0.24 -14.81 -16.78
CA ALA A 3 1.57 -14.60 -17.37
C ALA A 3 2.58 -13.96 -16.41
N ASN A 4 2.17 -13.62 -15.18
CA ASN A 4 3.06 -13.10 -14.14
C ASN A 4 4.02 -14.18 -13.68
N LYS A 5 5.22 -13.78 -13.27
CA LYS A 5 6.28 -14.72 -12.89
C LYS A 5 6.59 -14.59 -11.40
N GLU A 6 6.46 -15.69 -10.66
CA GLU A 6 7.01 -15.77 -9.31
C GLU A 6 8.53 -15.73 -9.38
N ILE A 7 9.15 -14.76 -8.71
CA ILE A 7 10.61 -14.58 -8.71
C ILE A 7 11.24 -14.94 -7.37
N ARG A 8 10.49 -14.83 -6.27
CA ARG A 8 10.94 -15.13 -4.90
C ARG A 8 9.75 -15.58 -4.05
N ARG A 9 10.05 -16.34 -3.00
CA ARG A 9 9.11 -16.75 -1.96
C ARG A 9 9.82 -16.78 -0.62
N TRP A 10 9.12 -16.43 0.44
CA TRP A 10 9.65 -16.43 1.80
C TRP A 10 8.59 -16.89 2.81
N GLY A 11 9.05 -17.54 3.88
CA GLY A 11 8.22 -18.00 5.00
C GLY A 11 7.59 -19.37 4.75
N GLU A 12 7.24 -20.05 5.85
CA GLU A 12 6.49 -21.30 5.81
C GLU A 12 5.01 -21.02 6.01
N ILE A 13 4.16 -21.60 5.17
CA ILE A 13 2.70 -21.52 5.34
C ILE A 13 2.32 -22.19 6.68
N PRO A 14 1.57 -21.52 7.56
CA PRO A 14 1.16 -22.09 8.83
C PRO A 14 0.32 -23.35 8.63
N LYS A 15 0.56 -24.35 9.48
CA LYS A 15 -0.20 -25.61 9.50
C LYS A 15 -1.13 -25.60 10.71
N PHE A 16 -2.40 -25.84 10.46
CA PHE A 16 -3.44 -25.88 11.49
C PHE A 16 -3.97 -27.32 11.64
N ASP A 17 -4.11 -27.78 12.88
CA ASP A 17 -4.77 -29.05 13.25
C ASP A 17 -6.28 -28.86 13.54
N PHE A 18 -6.82 -27.70 13.18
CA PHE A 18 -8.22 -27.32 13.29
C PHE A 18 -8.69 -26.60 12.01
N GLN A 19 -10.00 -26.42 11.88
CA GLN A 19 -10.59 -25.73 10.74
C GLN A 19 -10.27 -24.23 10.79
N VAL A 20 -9.54 -23.75 9.78
CA VAL A 20 -9.19 -22.34 9.59
C VAL A 20 -10.47 -21.52 9.37
N LYS A 21 -10.61 -20.42 10.10
CA LYS A 21 -11.66 -19.43 9.92
C LYS A 21 -11.15 -18.24 9.12
N GLY A 22 -12.03 -17.60 8.35
CA GLY A 22 -11.74 -16.32 7.71
C GLY A 22 -11.61 -15.20 8.74
N HIS A 23 -10.89 -14.13 8.39
CA HIS A 23 -10.72 -12.99 9.27
C HIS A 23 -12.03 -12.34 9.69
N GLU A 24 -13.04 -12.32 8.80
CA GLU A 24 -14.34 -11.73 9.07
C GLU A 24 -15.08 -12.49 10.18
N ASP A 25 -15.05 -13.82 10.14
CA ASP A 25 -15.73 -14.65 11.14
C ASP A 25 -15.03 -14.56 12.49
N LEU A 26 -13.69 -14.57 12.50
CA LEU A 26 -12.91 -14.42 13.74
C LEU A 26 -13.14 -13.06 14.38
N ALA A 27 -13.01 -11.99 13.60
CA ALA A 27 -13.10 -10.63 14.12
C ALA A 27 -14.52 -10.26 14.58
N VAL A 28 -15.57 -10.78 13.93
CA VAL A 28 -16.96 -10.62 14.39
C VAL A 28 -17.19 -11.40 15.69
N ASN A 29 -16.70 -12.64 15.79
CA ASN A 29 -16.87 -13.46 17.01
C ASN A 29 -16.15 -12.87 18.23
N LEU A 30 -15.01 -12.22 18.01
CA LEU A 30 -14.27 -11.49 19.04
C LEU A 30 -14.86 -10.09 19.33
N ASP A 31 -15.93 -9.70 18.64
CA ASP A 31 -16.57 -8.38 18.74
C ASP A 31 -15.57 -7.22 18.50
N ILE A 32 -14.64 -7.40 17.54
CA ILE A 32 -13.64 -6.39 17.14
C ILE A 32 -13.84 -5.86 15.72
N LEU A 33 -14.84 -6.37 14.98
CA LEU A 33 -15.23 -5.91 13.64
C LEU A 33 -16.76 -5.87 13.53
N ASP A 34 -17.31 -4.78 13.00
CA ASP A 34 -18.75 -4.62 12.74
C ASP A 34 -19.01 -4.16 11.30
N LEU A 35 -19.43 -5.12 10.48
CA LEU A 35 -19.76 -4.90 9.06
C LEU A 35 -21.23 -4.52 8.87
N GLU A 36 -22.13 -4.97 9.75
CA GLU A 36 -23.57 -4.74 9.62
C GLU A 36 -23.91 -3.27 9.87
N ARG A 37 -23.38 -2.69 10.96
CA ARG A 37 -23.59 -1.26 11.24
C ARG A 37 -22.89 -0.39 10.22
N ALA A 38 -21.73 -0.80 9.71
CA ALA A 38 -21.06 -0.06 8.64
C ALA A 38 -21.88 -0.06 7.35
N ALA A 39 -22.46 -1.20 6.97
CA ALA A 39 -23.36 -1.31 5.83
C ALA A 39 -24.61 -0.42 5.97
N LYS A 40 -25.18 -0.34 7.18
CA LYS A 40 -26.28 0.59 7.47
C LYS A 40 -25.87 2.06 7.31
N THR A 41 -24.66 2.43 7.70
CA THR A 41 -24.19 3.82 7.70
C THR A 41 -23.74 4.29 6.31
N ALA A 42 -22.94 3.49 5.60
CA ALA A 42 -22.23 3.91 4.40
C ALA A 42 -22.43 3.00 3.19
N GLY A 43 -23.18 1.90 3.34
CA GLY A 43 -23.35 0.87 2.31
C GLY A 43 -22.28 -0.22 2.36
N ALA A 44 -22.30 -1.11 1.37
CA ALA A 44 -21.36 -2.23 1.30
C ALA A 44 -19.91 -1.77 1.28
N ARG A 45 -18.98 -2.65 1.71
CA ARG A 45 -17.52 -2.43 1.67
C ARG A 45 -17.00 -1.27 2.54
N PHE A 46 -17.75 -0.97 3.60
CA PHE A 46 -17.29 -0.21 4.74
C PHE A 46 -17.27 -1.12 5.98
N TYR A 47 -16.55 -0.70 7.00
CA TYR A 47 -16.39 -1.45 8.25
C TYR A 47 -16.31 -0.49 9.44
N TYR A 48 -16.63 -0.99 10.62
CA TYR A 48 -16.13 -0.43 11.88
C TYR A 48 -15.12 -1.41 12.48
N LEU A 49 -13.89 -0.95 12.70
CA LEU A 49 -12.95 -1.65 13.59
C LEU A 49 -13.31 -1.27 15.03
N LYS A 50 -13.17 -2.21 15.96
CA LYS A 50 -13.40 -1.98 17.38
C LYS A 50 -12.27 -2.54 18.23
N GLY A 51 -12.11 -1.97 19.43
CA GLY A 51 -11.22 -2.48 20.47
C GLY A 51 -9.81 -2.76 19.96
N ASP A 52 -9.38 -4.00 20.13
CA ASP A 52 -8.02 -4.45 19.80
C ASP A 52 -7.72 -4.42 18.30
N LEU A 53 -8.72 -4.53 17.40
CA LEU A 53 -8.44 -4.42 15.96
C LEU A 53 -8.07 -2.98 15.54
N VAL A 54 -8.64 -1.96 16.20
CA VAL A 54 -8.23 -0.55 16.03
C VAL A 54 -6.77 -0.38 16.45
N LYS A 55 -6.42 -0.90 17.64
CA LYS A 55 -5.05 -0.83 18.15
C LYS A 55 -4.05 -1.56 17.26
N LEU A 56 -4.43 -2.69 16.66
CA LEU A 56 -3.57 -3.44 15.76
C LEU A 56 -3.22 -2.62 14.51
N GLY A 57 -4.21 -1.96 13.89
CA GLY A 57 -3.96 -1.07 12.75
C GLY A 57 -2.98 0.07 13.09
N HIS A 58 -3.14 0.69 14.27
CA HIS A 58 -2.22 1.71 14.77
C HIS A 58 -0.83 1.15 15.09
N ALA A 59 -0.73 -0.06 15.64
CA ALA A 59 0.54 -0.73 15.92
C ALA A 59 1.34 -1.01 14.63
N ILE A 60 0.68 -1.49 13.58
CA ILE A 60 1.29 -1.68 12.26
C ILE A 60 1.77 -0.34 11.69
N THR A 61 0.96 0.71 11.81
CA THR A 61 1.31 2.05 11.34
C THR A 61 2.51 2.64 12.08
N ALA A 62 2.54 2.50 13.41
CA ALA A 62 3.65 2.96 14.24
C ALA A 62 4.94 2.21 13.90
N TYR A 63 4.85 0.89 13.68
CA TYR A 63 5.99 0.10 13.21
C TYR A 63 6.49 0.56 11.83
N ALA A 64 5.59 0.86 10.90
CA ALA A 64 5.94 1.39 9.58
C ALA A 64 6.68 2.74 9.64
N PHE A 65 6.27 3.63 10.54
CA PHE A 65 6.98 4.90 10.80
C PHE A 65 8.41 4.67 11.28
N ASP A 66 8.59 3.88 12.34
CA ASP A 66 9.91 3.53 12.89
C ASP A 66 10.79 2.88 11.81
N PHE A 67 10.21 1.95 11.03
CA PHE A 67 10.92 1.17 10.03
C PHE A 67 11.46 2.02 8.88
N LEU A 68 10.63 2.84 8.25
CA LEU A 68 11.06 3.66 7.10
C LEU A 68 11.93 4.85 7.51
N SER A 69 11.63 5.50 8.63
CA SER A 69 12.49 6.57 9.15
C SER A 69 13.90 6.06 9.46
N GLY A 70 14.02 4.86 10.04
CA GLY A 70 15.29 4.16 10.25
C GLY A 70 16.05 3.81 8.95
N LYS A 71 15.38 3.82 7.80
CA LYS A 71 15.97 3.62 6.46
C LYS A 71 16.27 4.93 5.72
N GLY A 72 16.19 6.07 6.40
CA GLY A 72 16.52 7.38 5.83
C GLY A 72 15.42 7.97 4.93
N TYR A 73 14.19 7.49 5.05
CA TYR A 73 13.03 8.12 4.40
C TYR A 73 12.61 9.35 5.20
N THR A 74 12.30 10.43 4.50
CA THR A 74 11.65 11.59 5.11
C THR A 74 10.17 11.29 5.26
N LEU A 75 9.68 11.28 6.49
CA LEU A 75 8.26 11.11 6.76
C LEU A 75 7.50 12.39 6.45
N ILE A 76 6.44 12.29 5.64
CA ILE A 76 5.60 13.43 5.25
C ILE A 76 4.12 13.05 5.35
N GLN A 77 3.27 14.06 5.54
CA GLN A 77 1.83 13.93 5.48
C GLN A 77 1.29 14.87 4.38
N PRO A 78 0.98 14.35 3.19
CA PRO A 78 0.45 15.16 2.10
C PRO A 78 -1.06 15.42 2.27
N PRO A 79 -1.64 16.37 1.50
CA PRO A 79 -3.09 16.55 1.41
C PRO A 79 -3.81 15.28 0.92
N TYR A 80 -4.96 14.97 1.54
CA TYR A 80 -5.80 13.83 1.13
C TYR A 80 -6.84 14.17 0.05
N MET A 81 -6.94 15.45 -0.29
CA MET A 81 -7.72 15.97 -1.40
C MET A 81 -6.79 16.77 -2.30
N ILE A 82 -6.77 16.44 -3.58
CA ILE A 82 -5.92 17.12 -4.57
C ILE A 82 -6.73 17.55 -5.78
N ASN A 83 -6.26 18.61 -6.45
CA ASN A 83 -6.93 19.14 -7.63
C ASN A 83 -6.75 18.23 -8.87
N LYS A 84 -7.53 18.49 -9.91
CA LYS A 84 -7.49 17.68 -11.15
C LYS A 84 -6.12 17.67 -11.81
N ASN A 85 -5.39 18.79 -11.79
CA ASN A 85 -4.06 18.87 -12.39
C ASN A 85 -3.06 17.95 -11.68
N ALA A 86 -3.07 17.92 -10.34
CA ALA A 86 -2.25 17.03 -9.54
C ALA A 86 -2.60 15.55 -9.82
N MET A 87 -3.89 15.22 -9.78
CA MET A 87 -4.36 13.85 -9.99
C MET A 87 -4.02 13.32 -11.38
N THR A 88 -4.33 14.08 -12.44
CA THR A 88 -4.06 13.67 -13.83
C THR A 88 -2.58 13.63 -14.17
N GLY A 89 -1.71 14.28 -13.37
CA GLY A 89 -0.28 14.12 -13.49
C GLY A 89 0.25 12.80 -12.90
N ALA A 90 -0.39 12.30 -11.84
CA ALA A 90 0.01 11.06 -11.16
C ALA A 90 -0.59 9.79 -11.79
N ILE A 91 -1.84 9.85 -12.26
CA ILE A 91 -2.56 8.71 -12.86
C ILE A 91 -3.13 9.03 -14.25
N ILE A 92 -3.64 7.99 -14.92
CA ILE A 92 -4.30 8.13 -16.22
C ILE A 92 -5.75 8.60 -16.03
N ALA A 93 -6.18 9.55 -16.87
CA ALA A 93 -7.48 10.21 -16.77
C ALA A 93 -8.68 9.25 -16.91
N ASP A 94 -8.57 8.19 -17.70
CA ASP A 94 -9.64 7.22 -17.88
C ASP A 94 -9.82 6.34 -16.63
N ASP A 95 -8.71 5.94 -15.98
CA ASP A 95 -8.75 5.16 -14.74
C ASP A 95 -9.25 6.02 -13.56
N PHE A 96 -9.11 7.35 -13.68
CA PHE A 96 -9.45 8.33 -12.65
C PHE A 96 -10.96 8.49 -12.40
N GLU A 97 -11.79 8.58 -13.44
CA GLU A 97 -13.22 8.87 -13.26
C GLU A 97 -13.98 7.70 -12.63
N GLU A 98 -13.59 6.47 -12.97
CA GLU A 98 -14.23 5.25 -12.47
C GLU A 98 -13.68 4.81 -11.11
N ALA A 99 -12.40 5.06 -10.81
CA ALA A 99 -11.76 4.56 -9.59
C ALA A 99 -11.80 5.55 -8.41
N ILE A 100 -11.88 6.86 -8.65
CA ILE A 100 -11.64 7.89 -7.63
C ILE A 100 -12.91 8.69 -7.28
N TYR A 101 -13.09 8.99 -5.99
CA TYR A 101 -14.15 9.87 -5.50
C TYR A 101 -13.83 11.35 -5.77
N LYS A 102 -14.81 12.06 -6.33
CA LYS A 102 -14.78 13.51 -6.57
C LYS A 102 -15.58 14.24 -5.49
N ILE A 103 -15.08 15.38 -5.04
CA ILE A 103 -15.84 16.29 -4.18
C ILE A 103 -16.81 17.09 -5.04
N GLU A 104 -18.10 17.05 -4.69
CA GLU A 104 -19.14 17.76 -5.41
C GLU A 104 -18.89 19.28 -5.38
N GLU A 105 -19.15 19.96 -6.51
CA GLU A 105 -18.95 21.41 -6.67
C GLU A 105 -17.52 21.94 -6.39
N GLN A 106 -16.51 21.06 -6.30
CA GLN A 106 -15.11 21.45 -6.08
C GLN A 106 -14.19 20.83 -7.14
N ASP A 107 -13.07 21.50 -7.43
CA ASP A 107 -11.96 20.90 -8.19
C ASP A 107 -11.05 20.12 -7.23
N LEU A 108 -11.63 19.16 -6.50
CA LEU A 108 -10.95 18.33 -5.52
C LEU A 108 -11.40 16.88 -5.64
N TYR A 109 -10.43 15.98 -5.46
CA TYR A 109 -10.60 14.54 -5.53
C TYR A 109 -9.93 13.89 -4.34
N LEU A 110 -10.58 12.90 -3.74
CA LEU A 110 -9.97 12.10 -2.68
C LEU A 110 -8.84 11.25 -3.27
N ILE A 111 -7.75 11.08 -2.52
CA ILE A 111 -6.63 10.25 -2.98
C ILE A 111 -6.95 8.75 -2.85
N GLY A 112 -6.52 7.94 -3.83
CA GLY A 112 -6.53 6.47 -3.73
C GLY A 112 -5.23 5.88 -3.16
N THR A 113 -4.26 6.75 -2.90
CA THR A 113 -2.92 6.52 -2.36
C THR A 113 -2.23 7.87 -2.13
N SER A 114 -1.40 8.01 -1.09
CA SER A 114 -0.58 9.23 -0.90
C SER A 114 0.37 9.49 -2.07
N GLU A 115 0.70 8.48 -2.88
CA GLU A 115 1.41 8.65 -4.15
C GLU A 115 0.82 9.77 -5.01
N HIS A 116 -0.52 9.84 -5.15
CA HIS A 116 -1.17 10.82 -6.02
C HIS A 116 -0.80 12.26 -5.62
N SER A 117 -0.69 12.50 -4.32
CA SER A 117 -0.29 13.81 -3.81
C SER A 117 1.22 14.01 -3.80
N ILE A 118 2.01 12.98 -3.46
CA ILE A 118 3.48 13.09 -3.39
C ILE A 118 4.06 13.29 -4.79
N ALA A 119 3.61 12.54 -5.79
CA ALA A 119 4.10 12.63 -7.15
C ALA A 119 4.03 14.07 -7.70
N SER A 120 2.98 14.80 -7.35
CA SER A 120 2.73 16.17 -7.83
C SER A 120 3.35 17.28 -6.97
N MET A 121 4.02 16.95 -5.85
CA MET A 121 4.50 17.95 -4.89
C MET A 121 5.53 18.93 -5.46
N TYR A 122 6.30 18.51 -6.47
CA TYR A 122 7.33 19.32 -7.15
C TYR A 122 6.93 19.71 -8.58
N SER A 123 5.62 19.75 -8.86
CA SER A 123 5.11 20.07 -10.20
C SER A 123 5.63 21.42 -10.71
N ASN A 124 6.16 21.42 -11.95
CA ASN A 124 6.82 22.55 -12.60
C ASN A 124 8.15 23.02 -11.98
N GLU A 125 8.73 22.27 -11.05
CA GLU A 125 10.00 22.64 -10.42
C GLU A 125 11.24 22.04 -11.11
N ILE A 126 12.40 22.67 -10.88
CA ILE A 126 13.72 22.14 -11.21
C ILE A 126 14.42 21.83 -9.88
N MET A 127 14.49 20.56 -9.53
CA MET A 127 15.12 20.03 -8.32
C MET A 127 16.65 20.11 -8.40
N ASP A 128 17.29 20.19 -7.24
CA ASP A 128 18.74 20.09 -7.10
C ASP A 128 19.19 18.63 -7.23
N GLY A 129 19.84 18.31 -8.35
CA GLY A 129 20.27 16.95 -8.66
C GLY A 129 21.24 16.35 -7.64
N LYS A 130 21.98 17.18 -6.91
CA LYS A 130 22.93 16.73 -5.87
C LYS A 130 22.23 16.19 -4.63
N LYS A 131 20.96 16.50 -4.44
CA LYS A 131 20.18 16.02 -3.30
C LYS A 131 19.31 14.80 -3.63
N LEU A 132 19.25 14.40 -4.90
CA LEU A 132 18.58 13.17 -5.31
C LEU A 132 19.40 11.94 -4.88
N PRO A 133 18.74 10.82 -4.54
CA PRO A 133 17.29 10.62 -4.55
C PRO A 133 16.59 11.17 -3.30
N TYR A 134 15.39 11.74 -3.49
CA TYR A 134 14.48 12.03 -2.38
C TYR A 134 13.60 10.82 -2.11
N ARG A 135 13.56 10.39 -0.84
CA ARG A 135 12.77 9.24 -0.38
C ARG A 135 11.74 9.71 0.64
N TYR A 136 10.48 9.44 0.37
CA TYR A 136 9.35 9.83 1.22
C TYR A 136 8.58 8.62 1.72
N GLY A 137 8.27 8.64 3.01
CA GLY A 137 7.34 7.72 3.66
C GLY A 137 6.07 8.46 4.09
N SER A 138 4.89 7.91 3.85
CA SER A 138 3.63 8.58 4.19
C SER A 138 2.54 7.58 4.53
N VAL A 139 1.79 7.83 5.60
CA VAL A 139 0.51 7.16 5.87
C VAL A 139 -0.66 8.02 5.38
N SER A 140 -1.66 7.39 4.77
CA SER A 140 -2.91 8.08 4.43
C SER A 140 -4.11 7.13 4.40
N PRO A 141 -5.31 7.62 4.75
CA PRO A 141 -6.53 6.97 4.29
C PRO A 141 -6.58 7.04 2.75
N CYS A 142 -6.98 5.94 2.13
CA CYS A 142 -7.06 5.75 0.69
C CYS A 142 -8.51 5.47 0.31
N PHE A 143 -9.04 6.20 -0.68
CA PHE A 143 -10.43 6.12 -1.10
C PHE A 143 -10.54 5.60 -2.53
N ARG A 144 -11.25 4.49 -2.73
CA ARG A 144 -11.44 3.87 -4.05
C ARG A 144 -12.90 3.46 -4.24
N LYS A 145 -13.46 3.75 -5.42
CA LYS A 145 -14.84 3.36 -5.78
C LYS A 145 -14.99 1.84 -5.98
N GLU A 146 -13.90 1.11 -6.17
CA GLU A 146 -13.88 -0.36 -6.31
C GLU A 146 -14.95 -0.90 -7.31
N ALA A 147 -15.17 -0.16 -8.41
CA ALA A 147 -16.11 -0.49 -9.45
C ALA A 147 -15.71 -1.82 -10.14
N GLY A 148 -16.68 -2.66 -10.46
CA GLY A 148 -16.46 -3.91 -11.22
C GLY A 148 -15.95 -5.12 -10.44
N ALA A 149 -15.58 -4.99 -9.16
CA ALA A 149 -15.18 -6.16 -8.37
C ALA A 149 -16.41 -6.99 -7.97
N HIS A 150 -16.59 -8.20 -8.53
CA HIS A 150 -17.60 -9.18 -8.09
C HIS A 150 -16.93 -10.44 -7.54
N GLY A 151 -17.33 -10.95 -6.37
CA GLY A 151 -16.85 -12.25 -5.87
C GLY A 151 -16.57 -12.34 -4.37
N LYS A 152 -15.81 -13.38 -3.97
CA LYS A 152 -15.48 -13.74 -2.57
C LYS A 152 -14.66 -12.66 -1.83
N ASP A 153 -13.99 -11.78 -2.55
CA ASP A 153 -13.17 -10.69 -2.01
C ASP A 153 -13.96 -9.59 -1.29
N GLN A 154 -15.29 -9.67 -1.32
CA GLN A 154 -16.18 -8.63 -0.79
C GLN A 154 -16.49 -8.77 0.70
N LYS A 155 -16.09 -9.89 1.34
CA LYS A 155 -16.33 -10.10 2.77
C LYS A 155 -15.17 -9.58 3.61
N GLY A 156 -15.51 -9.00 4.76
CA GLY A 156 -14.54 -8.47 5.71
C GLY A 156 -13.89 -7.16 5.25
N ILE A 157 -12.59 -7.04 5.46
CA ILE A 157 -11.83 -5.77 5.29
C ILE A 157 -10.75 -5.84 4.22
N PHE A 158 -10.70 -6.92 3.42
CA PHE A 158 -9.66 -7.11 2.40
C PHE A 158 -9.79 -6.13 1.20
N ARG A 159 -11.02 -5.87 0.74
CA ARG A 159 -11.32 -4.95 -0.37
C ARG A 159 -12.48 -4.04 -0.01
N VAL A 160 -12.15 -2.79 0.29
CA VAL A 160 -13.03 -1.80 0.93
C VAL A 160 -12.87 -0.44 0.28
N HIS A 161 -13.86 0.44 0.44
CA HIS A 161 -13.84 1.77 -0.18
C HIS A 161 -12.83 2.72 0.48
N GLN A 162 -12.61 2.56 1.78
CA GLN A 162 -11.64 3.31 2.57
C GLN A 162 -10.74 2.32 3.28
N PHE A 163 -9.43 2.54 3.20
CA PHE A 163 -8.42 1.76 3.91
C PHE A 163 -7.16 2.59 4.19
N GLU A 164 -6.35 2.20 5.15
CA GLU A 164 -5.08 2.85 5.44
C GLU A 164 -3.92 2.20 4.69
N LYS A 165 -3.01 3.04 4.19
CA LYS A 165 -1.81 2.60 3.50
C LYS A 165 -0.60 3.42 3.93
N PHE A 166 0.52 2.74 4.13
CA PHE A 166 1.83 3.36 4.28
C PHE A 166 2.61 3.22 2.97
N GLU A 167 2.95 4.36 2.37
CA GLU A 167 3.55 4.47 1.05
C GLU A 167 5.04 4.79 1.14
N GLN A 168 5.79 4.26 0.17
CA GLN A 168 7.12 4.67 -0.20
C GLN A 168 7.06 5.41 -1.54
N PHE A 169 7.70 6.56 -1.63
CA PHE A 169 7.84 7.28 -2.90
C PHE A 169 9.27 7.79 -3.08
N VAL A 170 9.81 7.65 -4.28
CA VAL A 170 11.17 8.09 -4.60
C VAL A 170 11.19 8.94 -5.86
N PHE A 171 11.79 10.12 -5.75
CA PHE A 171 12.28 10.88 -6.90
C PHE A 171 13.76 10.55 -7.07
N SER A 172 14.13 10.02 -8.23
CA SER A 172 15.48 9.50 -8.50
C SER A 172 16.09 10.15 -9.74
N LYS A 173 17.42 10.13 -9.83
CA LYS A 173 18.09 10.27 -11.12
C LYS A 173 17.77 9.04 -12.01
N PRO A 174 17.75 9.19 -13.35
CA PRO A 174 17.48 8.09 -14.27
C PRO A 174 18.36 6.85 -14.04
N GLU A 175 19.67 7.07 -13.90
CA GLU A 175 20.71 6.05 -13.74
C GLU A 175 20.56 5.23 -12.46
N ASP A 176 19.98 5.80 -11.40
CA ASP A 176 19.82 5.15 -10.10
C ASP A 176 18.47 4.44 -9.94
N SER A 177 17.50 4.72 -10.82
CA SER A 177 16.09 4.37 -10.62
C SER A 177 15.84 2.87 -10.42
N TRP A 178 16.50 2.01 -11.20
CA TRP A 178 16.37 0.57 -11.05
C TRP A 178 16.88 0.07 -9.70
N GLY A 179 18.01 0.62 -9.23
CA GLY A 179 18.54 0.32 -7.90
C GLY A 179 17.61 0.82 -6.79
N GLN A 180 16.95 1.97 -6.96
CA GLN A 180 15.93 2.45 -6.02
C GLN A 180 14.72 1.50 -5.96
N GLN A 181 14.28 0.94 -7.07
CA GLN A 181 13.17 -0.03 -7.08
C GLN A 181 13.51 -1.28 -6.26
N GLU A 182 14.71 -1.83 -6.45
CA GLU A 182 15.17 -2.99 -5.67
C GLU A 182 15.27 -2.65 -4.17
N ASN A 183 15.73 -1.43 -3.82
CA ASN A 183 15.79 -0.99 -2.42
C ASN A 183 14.39 -0.91 -1.78
N MET A 184 13.40 -0.36 -2.49
CA MET A 184 12.00 -0.29 -2.02
C MET A 184 11.39 -1.68 -1.87
N LEU A 185 11.65 -2.57 -2.83
CA LEU A 185 11.20 -3.96 -2.78
C LEU A 185 11.81 -4.68 -1.57
N ASN A 186 13.12 -4.60 -1.38
CA ASN A 186 13.82 -5.22 -0.25
C ASN A 186 13.36 -4.65 1.09
N ALA A 187 13.09 -3.34 1.19
CA ALA A 187 12.54 -2.73 2.41
C ALA A 187 11.15 -3.31 2.73
N THR A 188 10.30 -3.47 1.72
CA THR A 188 8.96 -4.03 1.88
C THR A 188 9.02 -5.51 2.28
N GLU A 189 9.88 -6.29 1.62
CA GLU A 189 10.12 -7.69 1.99
C GLU A 189 10.60 -7.81 3.44
N GLU A 190 11.63 -7.07 3.84
CA GLU A 190 12.11 -7.07 5.22
C GLU A 190 11.01 -6.70 6.23
N PHE A 191 10.12 -5.75 5.89
CA PHE A 191 8.98 -5.39 6.72
C PHE A 191 8.05 -6.60 6.97
N TYR A 192 7.66 -7.32 5.92
CA TYR A 192 6.81 -8.51 6.05
C TYR A 192 7.52 -9.70 6.68
N GLN A 193 8.83 -9.85 6.47
CA GLN A 193 9.64 -10.86 7.15
C GLN A 193 9.64 -10.65 8.68
N LYS A 194 9.75 -9.39 9.11
CA LYS A 194 9.68 -9.00 10.54
C LYS A 194 8.29 -9.19 11.14
N LEU A 195 7.24 -9.09 10.32
CA LEU A 195 5.87 -9.44 10.70
C LEU A 195 5.61 -10.95 10.69
N GLU A 196 6.58 -11.76 10.25
CA GLU A 196 6.47 -13.23 10.15
C GLU A 196 5.36 -13.69 9.19
N ILE A 197 5.06 -12.88 8.17
CA ILE A 197 4.01 -13.18 7.18
C ILE A 197 4.62 -13.89 5.97
N PRO A 198 4.20 -15.13 5.63
CA PRO A 198 4.66 -15.80 4.42
C PRO A 198 4.19 -15.06 3.18
N TYR A 199 5.08 -14.87 2.21
CA TYR A 199 4.77 -14.14 0.97
C TYR A 199 5.49 -14.70 -0.24
N ARG A 200 5.04 -14.28 -1.42
CA ARG A 200 5.74 -14.43 -2.70
C ARG A 200 5.86 -13.10 -3.42
N VAL A 201 6.90 -12.96 -4.23
CA VAL A 201 7.13 -11.79 -5.09
C VAL A 201 6.85 -12.18 -6.52
N MET A 202 5.97 -11.42 -7.16
CA MET A 202 5.53 -11.62 -8.53
C MET A 202 6.05 -10.47 -9.41
N LEU A 203 6.75 -10.79 -10.49
CA LEU A 203 7.03 -9.84 -11.56
C LEU A 203 5.83 -9.81 -12.50
N LEU A 204 5.22 -8.64 -12.64
CA LEU A 204 4.03 -8.48 -13.48
C LEU A 204 4.36 -8.56 -14.97
N SER A 205 3.47 -9.20 -15.71
CA SER A 205 3.50 -9.19 -17.18
C SER A 205 3.03 -7.84 -17.72
N SER A 206 3.36 -7.54 -18.98
CA SER A 206 2.97 -6.26 -19.62
C SER A 206 1.46 -6.03 -19.69
N GLY A 207 0.65 -7.10 -19.73
CA GLY A 207 -0.80 -7.00 -19.75
C GLY A 207 -1.46 -6.80 -18.39
N ASP A 208 -0.71 -7.02 -17.30
CA ASP A 208 -1.20 -6.89 -15.91
C ASP A 208 -0.63 -5.65 -15.22
N MET A 209 0.47 -5.11 -15.74
CA MET A 209 1.10 -3.91 -15.23
C MET A 209 0.21 -2.68 -15.46
N GLY A 210 0.18 -1.78 -14.46
CA GLY A 210 -0.50 -0.50 -14.58
C GLY A 210 0.07 0.33 -15.74
N LYS A 211 -0.78 1.14 -16.38
CA LYS A 211 -0.41 1.91 -17.58
C LYS A 211 0.69 2.97 -17.36
N VAL A 212 0.98 3.30 -16.10
CA VAL A 212 1.98 4.33 -15.70
C VAL A 212 3.37 3.71 -15.46
N SER A 213 3.43 2.45 -15.03
CA SER A 213 4.66 1.77 -14.63
C SER A 213 5.39 1.14 -15.82
N ALA A 214 6.72 1.13 -15.77
CA ALA A 214 7.58 0.44 -16.72
C ALA A 214 8.02 -0.96 -16.22
N ARG A 215 8.05 -1.16 -14.89
CA ARG A 215 8.24 -2.45 -14.23
C ARG A 215 7.55 -2.42 -12.88
N THR A 216 6.83 -3.49 -12.55
CA THR A 216 6.13 -3.64 -11.26
C THR A 216 6.39 -5.00 -10.66
N PHE A 217 6.66 -5.01 -9.36
CA PHE A 217 6.66 -6.21 -8.54
C PHE A 217 5.50 -6.15 -7.55
N ASP A 218 4.68 -7.19 -7.52
CA ASP A 218 3.70 -7.38 -6.47
C ASP A 218 4.27 -8.30 -5.40
N ILE A 219 3.95 -7.98 -4.15
CA ILE A 219 4.16 -8.87 -3.01
C ILE A 219 2.78 -9.37 -2.62
N GLU A 220 2.66 -10.69 -2.55
CA GLU A 220 1.43 -11.35 -2.17
C GLU A 220 1.64 -12.12 -0.87
N ALA A 221 0.85 -11.83 0.16
CA ALA A 221 0.87 -12.56 1.43
C ALA A 221 -0.04 -13.78 1.36
N TRP A 222 0.33 -14.82 2.10
CA TRP A 222 -0.55 -15.95 2.33
C TRP A 222 -1.76 -15.53 3.18
N MET A 223 -2.95 -15.90 2.74
CA MET A 223 -4.21 -15.71 3.45
C MET A 223 -4.80 -17.08 3.77
N ALA A 224 -4.61 -17.58 5.00
CA ALA A 224 -4.98 -18.94 5.35
C ALA A 224 -6.47 -19.25 5.18
N GLY A 225 -7.37 -18.31 5.50
CA GLY A 225 -8.81 -18.47 5.32
C GLY A 225 -9.23 -18.55 3.85
N GLN A 226 -8.41 -18.00 2.95
CA GLN A 226 -8.64 -18.04 1.50
C GLN A 226 -7.83 -19.14 0.80
N ASN A 227 -6.87 -19.75 1.49
CA ASN A 227 -5.96 -20.78 0.98
C ASN A 227 -5.23 -20.37 -0.31
N THR A 228 -4.78 -19.11 -0.38
CA THR A 228 -4.04 -18.58 -1.52
C THR A 228 -3.18 -17.39 -1.10
N TYR A 229 -2.20 -17.04 -1.95
CA TYR A 229 -1.50 -15.77 -1.88
C TYR A 229 -2.38 -14.66 -2.45
N ARG A 230 -2.33 -13.47 -1.84
CA ARG A 230 -3.10 -12.27 -2.20
C ARG A 230 -2.22 -11.03 -2.12
N GLU A 231 -2.32 -10.15 -3.12
CA GLU A 231 -1.58 -8.90 -3.19
C GLU A 231 -1.76 -8.04 -1.93
N ILE A 232 -0.65 -7.59 -1.34
CA ILE A 232 -0.57 -6.72 -0.16
C ILE A 232 0.29 -5.47 -0.40
N ALA A 233 1.16 -5.53 -1.41
CA ALA A 233 1.98 -4.42 -1.83
C ALA A 233 2.32 -4.53 -3.32
N SER A 234 2.56 -3.39 -3.95
CA SER A 234 2.98 -3.27 -5.34
C SER A 234 4.06 -2.19 -5.42
N ILE A 235 5.18 -2.49 -6.07
CA ILE A 235 6.39 -1.64 -6.15
C ILE A 235 6.71 -1.36 -7.61
N SER A 236 6.57 -0.11 -8.03
CA SER A 236 6.66 0.28 -9.44
C SER A 236 7.76 1.31 -9.70
N ASN A 237 8.43 1.16 -10.84
CA ASN A 237 9.26 2.20 -11.44
C ASN A 237 8.51 2.77 -12.65
N CYS A 238 8.24 4.07 -12.64
CA CYS A 238 7.49 4.77 -13.67
C CYS A 238 8.40 5.50 -14.67
N ILE A 239 9.72 5.38 -14.53
CA ILE A 239 10.72 6.14 -15.29
C ILE A 239 10.29 7.61 -15.25
N ASP A 240 10.19 8.29 -16.38
CA ASP A 240 9.87 9.71 -16.48
C ASP A 240 8.40 9.96 -16.86
N TYR A 241 7.52 8.96 -16.79
CA TYR A 241 6.13 9.09 -17.22
C TYR A 241 5.40 10.18 -16.43
N GLN A 242 5.40 10.07 -15.09
CA GLN A 242 4.71 11.03 -14.21
C GLN A 242 5.43 12.38 -14.23
N SER A 243 6.78 12.38 -14.20
CA SER A 243 7.56 13.62 -14.16
C SER A 243 7.43 14.44 -15.44
N ARG A 244 7.27 13.82 -16.62
CA ARG A 244 6.94 14.54 -17.86
C ARG A 244 5.60 15.26 -17.81
N ARG A 245 4.57 14.58 -17.28
CA ARG A 245 3.22 15.16 -17.14
C ARG A 245 3.19 16.29 -16.13
N LEU A 246 3.95 16.15 -15.05
CA LEU A 246 4.06 17.12 -13.96
C LEU A 246 5.20 18.13 -14.16
N LYS A 247 5.94 18.05 -15.27
CA LYS A 247 7.08 18.91 -15.61
C LYS A 247 8.17 19.01 -14.53
N ILE A 248 8.41 17.90 -13.82
CA ILE A 248 9.37 17.81 -12.71
C ILE A 248 10.74 17.45 -13.28
N ARG A 249 11.70 18.35 -13.12
CA ARG A 249 13.03 18.21 -13.69
C ARG A 249 14.11 18.35 -12.62
N PHE A 250 15.34 18.04 -12.95
CA PHE A 250 16.51 18.30 -12.14
C PHE A 250 17.69 18.77 -12.99
N ARG A 251 18.70 19.34 -12.33
CA ARG A 251 20.04 19.60 -12.87
C ARG A 251 21.04 19.62 -11.73
N ASP A 252 22.30 19.22 -11.98
CA ASP A 252 23.34 19.26 -10.96
C ASP A 252 23.96 20.67 -10.84
N LYS A 253 23.96 21.45 -11.93
CA LYS A 253 24.39 22.85 -11.96
C LYS A 253 23.45 23.73 -12.78
N THR A 254 23.42 25.02 -12.48
CA THR A 254 22.50 25.98 -13.10
C THR A 254 22.75 26.22 -14.59
N ASN A 255 23.94 25.92 -15.08
CA ASN A 255 24.34 26.06 -16.48
C ASN A 255 24.14 24.78 -17.32
N GLU A 256 23.68 23.68 -16.70
CA GLU A 256 23.40 22.43 -17.39
C GLU A 256 21.94 22.37 -17.85
N GLU A 257 21.70 21.61 -18.93
CA GLU A 257 20.34 21.31 -19.38
C GLU A 257 19.60 20.49 -18.31
N THR A 258 18.31 20.78 -18.16
CA THR A 258 17.47 20.06 -17.21
C THR A 258 17.06 18.70 -17.75
N GLN A 259 17.07 17.68 -16.90
CA GLN A 259 16.57 16.34 -17.22
C GLN A 259 15.31 16.03 -16.39
N PHE A 260 14.45 15.13 -16.86
CA PHE A 260 13.33 14.66 -16.06
C PHE A 260 13.80 13.68 -14.98
N VAL A 261 13.29 13.82 -13.76
CA VAL A 261 13.51 12.81 -12.72
C VAL A 261 12.76 11.53 -13.06
N HIS A 262 13.25 10.40 -12.56
CA HIS A 262 12.43 9.19 -12.49
C HIS A 262 11.60 9.18 -11.22
N THR A 263 10.37 8.65 -11.30
CA THR A 263 9.50 8.44 -10.15
C THR A 263 9.29 6.96 -9.87
N LEU A 264 9.29 6.60 -8.59
CA LEU A 264 9.00 5.26 -8.11
C LEU A 264 8.01 5.35 -6.95
N ASN A 265 7.09 4.41 -6.91
CA ASN A 265 6.09 4.28 -5.85
C ASN A 265 6.04 2.84 -5.36
N GLY A 266 5.58 2.68 -4.13
CA GLY A 266 5.51 1.35 -3.54
C GLY A 266 4.77 1.33 -2.23
N THR A 267 3.79 0.46 -2.09
CA THR A 267 3.17 0.18 -0.80
C THR A 267 4.22 -0.45 0.12
N LEU A 268 4.55 0.16 1.26
CA LEU A 268 5.22 -0.58 2.35
C LEU A 268 4.23 -1.55 2.98
N VAL A 269 3.05 -1.05 3.35
CA VAL A 269 2.01 -1.85 3.98
C VAL A 269 0.62 -1.29 3.68
N ALA A 270 -0.28 -2.15 3.20
CA ALA A 270 -1.72 -1.89 3.23
C ALA A 270 -2.25 -2.45 4.55
N ILE A 271 -2.71 -1.58 5.45
CA ILE A 271 -2.90 -1.91 6.86
C ILE A 271 -3.96 -2.99 7.05
N GLU A 272 -5.11 -2.86 6.41
CA GLU A 272 -6.24 -3.78 6.53
C GLU A 272 -5.92 -5.14 5.91
N ARG A 273 -5.32 -5.17 4.72
CA ARG A 273 -4.89 -6.44 4.11
C ARG A 273 -3.85 -7.16 4.96
N THR A 274 -2.99 -6.40 5.64
CA THR A 274 -2.01 -6.96 6.57
C THR A 274 -2.68 -7.46 7.84
N MET A 275 -3.67 -6.75 8.38
CA MET A 275 -4.51 -7.25 9.48
C MET A 275 -5.20 -8.56 9.11
N VAL A 276 -5.76 -8.68 7.89
CA VAL A 276 -6.33 -9.95 7.41
C VAL A 276 -5.31 -11.08 7.48
N SER A 277 -4.09 -10.85 6.96
CA SER A 277 -3.03 -11.87 6.99
C SER A 277 -2.63 -12.25 8.42
N ILE A 278 -2.50 -11.28 9.34
CA ILE A 278 -2.19 -11.53 10.75
C ILE A 278 -3.31 -12.34 11.41
N ILE A 279 -4.57 -11.93 11.25
CA ILE A 279 -5.72 -12.62 11.84
C ILE A 279 -5.78 -14.07 11.36
N GLU A 280 -5.66 -14.29 10.05
CA GLU A 280 -5.82 -15.63 9.47
C GLU A 280 -4.63 -16.54 9.77
N ASN A 281 -3.39 -16.03 9.69
CA ASN A 281 -2.19 -16.84 9.87
C ASN A 281 -1.84 -17.09 11.34
N ASN A 282 -2.28 -16.21 12.24
CA ASN A 282 -1.94 -16.30 13.66
C ASN A 282 -3.12 -16.71 14.55
N GLN A 283 -4.21 -17.20 13.95
CA GLN A 283 -5.35 -17.73 14.71
C GLN A 283 -4.96 -18.98 15.51
N THR A 284 -5.59 -19.11 16.66
CA THR A 284 -5.43 -20.25 17.58
C THR A 284 -6.69 -21.12 17.58
N LYS A 285 -6.57 -22.34 18.10
CA LYS A 285 -7.68 -23.31 18.16
C LYS A 285 -8.87 -22.80 18.97
N ASP A 286 -8.60 -22.01 19.99
CA ASP A 286 -9.55 -21.38 20.91
C ASP A 286 -10.08 -20.03 20.40
N GLY A 287 -9.63 -19.57 19.22
CA GLY A 287 -10.20 -18.42 18.52
C GLY A 287 -9.52 -17.07 18.81
N HIS A 288 -8.44 -17.07 19.59
CA HIS A 288 -7.58 -15.90 19.81
C HIS A 288 -6.60 -15.69 18.65
N ILE A 289 -6.01 -14.50 18.55
CA ILE A 289 -5.05 -14.14 17.50
C ILE A 289 -3.71 -13.76 18.14
N LYS A 290 -2.64 -14.48 17.79
CA LYS A 290 -1.29 -14.11 18.25
C LYS A 290 -0.78 -12.88 17.50
N ILE A 291 -0.17 -11.95 18.22
CA ILE A 291 0.38 -10.72 17.68
C ILE A 291 1.87 -10.90 17.34
N PRO A 292 2.30 -10.56 16.10
CA PRO A 292 3.71 -10.61 15.72
C PRO A 292 4.61 -9.87 16.71
N THR A 293 5.75 -10.47 17.05
CA THR A 293 6.67 -9.98 18.10
C THR A 293 7.02 -8.50 17.93
N VAL A 294 7.28 -8.06 16.69
CA VAL A 294 7.66 -6.67 16.39
C VAL A 294 6.54 -5.64 16.65
N LEU A 295 5.29 -6.08 16.68
CA LEU A 295 4.13 -5.22 16.94
C LEU A 295 3.80 -5.12 18.43
N GLN A 296 4.21 -6.08 19.26
CA GLN A 296 3.84 -6.14 20.67
C GLN A 296 4.24 -4.89 21.45
N LYS A 297 5.38 -4.26 21.12
CA LYS A 297 5.83 -3.00 21.75
C LYS A 297 4.90 -1.80 21.47
N PHE A 298 4.10 -1.87 20.42
CA PHE A 298 3.13 -0.83 20.05
C PHE A 298 1.69 -1.23 20.38
N PHE A 299 1.45 -2.52 20.58
CA PHE A 299 0.13 -3.10 20.81
C PHE A 299 -0.16 -3.37 22.29
N ASP A 300 0.88 -3.48 23.13
CA ASP A 300 0.85 -3.74 24.59
C ASP A 300 0.35 -5.14 25.00
N LYS A 301 0.10 -6.04 24.05
CA LYS A 301 -0.30 -7.43 24.28
C LYS A 301 0.40 -8.37 23.29
N ASP A 302 0.43 -9.66 23.62
CA ASP A 302 0.90 -10.71 22.72
C ASP A 302 -0.24 -11.41 21.96
N THR A 303 -1.49 -11.18 22.37
CA THR A 303 -2.68 -11.88 21.88
C THR A 303 -3.91 -10.96 21.90
N ILE A 304 -4.80 -11.13 20.92
CA ILE A 304 -6.19 -10.63 20.92
C ILE A 304 -7.11 -11.76 21.38
#